data_AF-A0AAD3DVJ1-F1
#
_entry.id   AF-A0AAD3DVJ1-F1
#
_cell.length_a   1.000
_cell.length_b   1.000
_cell.length_c   1.000
_cell.angle_alpha   90.00
_cell.angle_beta   90.00
_cell.angle_gamma   90.00
#
_symmetry.space_group_name_H-M   'P 1'
#
loop_
_entity.id
_entity.type
_entity.pdbx_description
1 polymer ?
#
loop_
_entity_poly.entity_id
_entity_poly.type
_entity_poly.pdbx_seq_one_letter_code
_entity_poly.pdbx_strand_id
1 'polypeptide(L)'
;GDQELGDDEDLEIEDSGRQWTNDKCPLSMKEVLDLQRPVKDPLGYVYEHSAVMEYLRHHPHGHKHPVAGVTQLLRACDLVPATEVERAKKRRRLQQNLMGSAANNNNNNQQQEEEIIDV
;
A
#
# COMPACT_ATOMS: atom_id res chain seq x y z
N GLY A 1 -8.18 -12.84 -38.31
CA GLY A 1 -7.01 -11.97 -38.18
C GLY A 1 -6.99 -11.51 -36.76
N ASP A 2 -6.38 -12.32 -35.92
CA ASP A 2 -6.16 -12.08 -34.50
C ASP A 2 -5.35 -10.79 -34.31
N GLN A 3 -5.87 -9.87 -33.50
CA GLN A 3 -5.12 -8.74 -32.98
C GLN A 3 -4.76 -9.07 -31.54
N GLU A 4 -3.46 -9.30 -31.32
CA GLU A 4 -2.84 -9.39 -30.01
C GLU A 4 -3.12 -8.13 -29.19
N LEU A 5 -3.68 -8.32 -27.99
CA LEU A 5 -3.69 -7.32 -26.93
C LEU A 5 -2.45 -7.56 -26.06
N GLY A 6 -1.30 -7.10 -26.55
CA GLY A 6 -0.11 -6.87 -25.76
C GLY A 6 -0.08 -5.39 -25.36
N ASP A 7 -0.84 -5.03 -24.34
CA ASP A 7 -0.61 -3.78 -23.61
C ASP A 7 -0.10 -4.16 -22.22
N ASP A 8 1.21 -4.35 -22.16
CA ASP A 8 2.01 -4.26 -20.94
C ASP A 8 2.04 -2.77 -20.53
N GLU A 9 0.87 -2.23 -20.15
CA GLU A 9 0.82 -0.95 -19.46
C GLU A 9 1.50 -1.17 -18.11
N ASP A 10 2.75 -0.72 -18.02
CA ASP A 10 3.39 -0.31 -16.78
C ASP A 10 2.38 0.59 -16.07
N LEU A 11 1.59 -0.02 -15.16
CA LEU A 11 0.65 0.67 -14.29
C LEU A 11 1.51 1.49 -13.32
N GLU A 12 2.00 2.63 -13.80
CA GLU A 12 2.30 3.78 -12.98
C GLU A 12 1.00 4.09 -12.25
N ILE A 13 0.88 3.57 -11.02
CA ILE A 13 -0.19 3.94 -10.10
C ILE A 13 0.09 5.41 -9.75
N GLU A 14 -0.29 6.31 -10.66
CA GLU A 14 -0.36 7.73 -10.39
C GLU A 14 -1.21 7.91 -9.13
N ASP A 15 -0.70 8.75 -8.24
CA ASP A 15 -1.18 8.99 -6.88
C ASP A 15 -2.57 9.67 -6.82
N SER A 16 -3.30 9.67 -7.94
CA SER A 16 -4.55 10.35 -8.27
C SER A 16 -5.76 9.92 -7.42
N GLY A 17 -5.56 9.10 -6.40
CA GLY A 17 -6.61 8.65 -5.47
C GLY A 17 -6.16 8.47 -4.02
N ARG A 18 -4.95 8.92 -3.67
CA ARG A 18 -4.43 8.79 -2.31
C ARG A 18 -5.07 9.86 -1.41
N GLN A 19 -5.66 9.43 -0.31
CA GLN A 19 -6.45 10.29 0.60
C GLN A 19 -5.67 10.70 1.86
N TRP A 20 -4.34 10.66 1.81
CA TRP A 20 -3.45 11.00 2.92
C TRP A 20 -2.20 11.74 2.44
N THR A 21 -1.63 12.56 3.32
CA THR A 21 -0.66 13.62 2.96
C THR A 21 0.78 13.13 2.83
N ASN A 22 1.16 12.06 3.53
CA ASN A 22 2.55 11.62 3.66
C ASN A 22 2.79 10.20 3.16
N ASP A 23 3.96 9.93 2.57
CA ASP A 23 4.37 8.58 2.16
C ASP A 23 4.82 7.70 3.33
N LYS A 24 5.45 8.33 4.32
CA LYS A 24 6.04 7.67 5.49
C LYS A 24 5.54 8.31 6.78
N CYS A 25 5.31 7.50 7.80
CA CYS A 25 4.95 8.01 9.13
C CYS A 25 6.07 8.93 9.66
N PRO A 26 5.77 10.19 10.03
CA PRO A 26 6.79 11.13 10.51
C PRO A 26 7.48 10.71 11.81
N LEU A 27 6.90 9.79 12.58
CA LEU A 27 7.40 9.35 13.88
C LEU A 27 8.14 8.01 13.79
N SER A 28 7.59 7.03 13.06
CA SER A 28 8.20 5.69 12.95
C SER A 28 9.05 5.50 11.71
N MET A 29 9.01 6.44 10.76
CA MET A 29 9.68 6.40 9.44
C MET A 29 9.32 5.21 8.56
N LYS A 30 8.31 4.42 8.95
CA LYS A 30 7.75 3.33 8.16
C LYS A 30 6.86 3.87 7.04
N GLU A 31 6.82 3.17 5.91
CA GLU A 31 5.88 3.47 4.84
C GLU A 31 4.43 3.36 5.34
N VAL A 32 3.56 4.26 4.88
CA VAL A 32 2.15 4.29 5.30
C VAL A 32 1.44 2.96 4.99
N LEU A 33 1.79 2.34 3.86
CA LEU A 33 1.26 1.04 3.46
C LEU A 33 1.81 -0.16 4.27
N ASP A 34 2.78 0.06 5.16
CA ASP A 34 3.38 -0.99 6.00
C ASP A 34 3.11 -0.79 7.50
N LEU A 35 2.37 0.25 7.88
CA LEU A 35 1.97 0.48 9.26
C LEU A 35 1.09 -0.66 9.79
N GLN A 36 1.15 -0.98 11.08
CA GLN A 36 0.29 -2.03 11.64
C GLN A 36 -1.11 -1.50 11.93
N ARG A 37 -1.21 -0.39 12.66
CA ARG A 37 -2.47 0.27 12.99
C ARG A 37 -2.40 1.74 12.58
N PRO A 38 -2.70 2.07 11.31
CA PRO A 38 -2.58 3.42 10.80
C PRO A 38 -3.72 4.30 11.36
N VAL A 39 -3.36 5.48 11.86
CA VAL A 39 -4.30 6.53 12.29
C VAL A 39 -4.01 7.82 11.55
N LYS A 40 -5.03 8.66 11.38
CA LYS A 40 -4.96 9.92 10.66
C LYS A 40 -5.44 11.08 11.52
N ASP A 41 -4.80 12.23 11.37
CA ASP A 41 -5.24 13.48 11.98
C ASP A 41 -6.21 14.26 11.06
N PRO A 42 -6.80 15.38 11.53
CA PRO A 42 -7.68 16.21 10.69
C PRO A 42 -6.98 16.86 9.49
N LEU A 43 -5.64 16.94 9.48
CA LEU A 43 -4.85 17.51 8.39
C LEU A 43 -4.47 16.46 7.32
N GLY A 44 -4.83 15.19 7.53
CA GLY A 44 -4.58 14.11 6.58
C GLY A 44 -3.25 13.40 6.77
N TYR A 45 -2.47 13.72 7.80
CA TYR A 45 -1.22 13.01 8.09
C TYR A 45 -1.50 11.68 8.77
N VAL A 46 -0.84 10.63 8.29
CA VAL A 46 -0.99 9.26 8.78
C VAL A 46 0.21 8.85 9.64
N TYR A 47 -0.11 8.23 10.77
CA TYR A 47 0.85 7.78 11.78
C TYR A 47 0.66 6.31 12.13
N GLU A 48 1.73 5.67 12.60
CA GLU A 48 1.60 4.43 13.38
C GLU A 48 0.97 4.77 14.73
N HIS A 49 -0.11 4.08 15.10
CA HIS A 49 -0.79 4.36 16.37
C HIS A 49 0.13 4.26 17.58
N SER A 50 0.99 3.24 17.67
CA SER A 50 1.88 3.09 18.83
C SER A 50 2.86 4.25 18.95
N ALA A 51 3.42 4.72 17.83
CA ALA A 51 4.39 5.81 17.80
C ALA A 51 3.73 7.16 18.17
N VAL A 52 2.53 7.45 17.66
CA VAL A 52 1.86 8.72 17.98
C VAL A 52 1.35 8.76 19.42
N MET A 53 0.88 7.63 19.96
CA MET A 53 0.50 7.59 21.38
C MET A 53 1.72 7.72 22.30
N GLU A 54 2.87 7.17 21.92
CA GLU A 54 4.13 7.41 22.65
C GLU A 54 4.50 8.89 22.65
N TYR A 55 4.44 9.52 21.48
CA TYR A 55 4.75 10.93 21.28
C TYR A 55 3.86 11.85 22.13
N LEU A 56 2.58 11.51 22.25
CA LEU A 56 1.59 12.26 23.02
C LEU A 56 1.50 11.84 24.49
N ARG A 57 2.22 10.79 24.93
CA ARG A 57 2.08 10.19 26.27
C ARG A 57 2.16 11.20 27.40
N HIS A 58 3.10 12.14 27.32
CA HIS A 58 3.34 13.15 28.36
C HIS A 58 2.60 14.48 28.11
N HIS A 59 1.73 14.52 27.08
CA HIS A 59 1.08 15.74 26.59
C HIS A 59 -0.44 15.52 26.46
N PRO A 60 -1.18 15.45 27.57
CA PRO A 60 -2.61 15.06 27.57
C PRO A 60 -3.52 16.04 26.81
N HIS A 61 -3.09 17.29 26.65
CA HIS A 61 -3.82 18.32 25.90
C HIS A 61 -3.35 18.49 24.45
N GLY A 62 -2.38 17.68 24.02
CA GLY A 62 -1.75 17.76 22.71
C GLY A 62 -0.31 18.28 22.77
N HIS A 63 0.43 17.98 21.71
CA HIS A 63 1.82 18.39 21.54
C HIS A 63 2.03 19.06 20.17
N LYS A 64 3.20 19.68 19.98
CA LYS A 64 3.57 20.27 18.70
C LYS A 64 3.43 19.23 17.59
N HIS A 65 2.95 19.64 16.42
CA HIS A 65 2.91 18.73 15.28
C HIS A 65 4.33 18.29 14.88
N PRO A 66 4.57 17.00 14.62
CA PRO A 66 5.90 16.50 14.27
C PRO A 66 6.37 16.91 12.87
N VAL A 67 5.44 17.31 11.99
CA VAL A 67 5.75 17.80 10.64
C VAL A 67 6.07 19.30 10.67
N ALA A 68 7.19 19.68 10.07
CA ALA A 68 7.62 21.07 9.97
C ALA A 68 6.59 21.92 9.19
N GLY A 69 6.42 23.16 9.61
CA GLY A 69 5.47 24.10 8.99
C GLY A 69 4.02 23.94 9.46
N VAL A 70 3.67 22.85 10.16
CA VAL A 70 2.34 22.68 10.76
C VAL A 70 2.30 23.34 12.13
N THR A 71 1.37 24.29 12.30
CA THR A 71 1.19 25.07 13.54
C THR A 71 0.16 24.49 14.50
N GLN A 72 -0.75 23.63 14.01
CA GLN A 72 -1.81 23.02 14.81
C GLN A 72 -1.23 22.02 15.82
N LEU A 73 -1.85 21.89 16.99
CA LEU A 73 -1.46 20.87 17.96
C LEU A 73 -1.98 19.51 17.52
N LEU A 74 -1.12 18.49 17.62
CA LEU A 74 -1.53 17.10 17.46
C LEU A 74 -2.15 16.62 18.77
N ARG A 75 -3.38 16.11 18.71
CA ARG A 75 -4.13 15.63 19.89
C ARG A 75 -4.62 14.21 19.69
N ALA A 76 -4.55 13.40 20.74
CA ALA A 76 -4.95 11.99 20.68
C ALA A 76 -6.45 11.83 20.38
N CYS A 77 -7.29 12.75 20.83
CA CYS A 77 -8.74 12.74 20.58
C CYS A 77 -9.13 13.01 19.13
N ASP A 78 -8.24 13.64 18.35
CA ASP A 78 -8.50 13.99 16.95
C ASP A 78 -8.02 12.89 15.99
N LEU A 79 -7.34 11.85 16.50
CA LEU A 79 -6.85 10.74 15.71
C LEU A 79 -7.98 9.76 15.39
N VAL A 80 -8.18 9.52 14.11
CA VAL A 80 -9.15 8.54 13.61
C VAL A 80 -8.45 7.38 12.91
N PRO A 81 -9.02 6.17 12.88
CA PRO A 81 -8.47 5.08 12.07
C PRO A 81 -8.38 5.46 10.59
N ALA A 82 -7.23 5.22 9.96
CA ALA A 82 -7.00 5.52 8.54
C ALA A 82 -7.51 4.38 7.64
N THR A 83 -8.82 4.21 7.56
CA THR A 83 -9.47 3.08 6.85
C THR A 83 -9.11 3.01 5.35
N GLU A 84 -8.84 4.15 4.72
CA GLU A 84 -8.38 4.29 3.34
C GLU A 84 -7.01 3.63 3.10
N VAL A 85 -6.11 3.70 4.09
CA VAL A 85 -4.79 3.08 4.05
C VAL A 85 -4.94 1.58 4.15
N GLU A 86 -5.83 1.08 5.02
CA GLU A 86 -6.15 -0.35 5.11
C GLU A 86 -6.76 -0.89 3.81
N ARG A 87 -7.69 -0.14 3.20
CA ARG A 87 -8.25 -0.48 1.88
C ARG A 87 -7.17 -0.52 0.81
N ALA A 88 -6.24 0.44 0.81
CA ALA A 88 -5.11 0.46 -0.13
C ALA A 88 -4.18 -0.76 0.04
N LYS A 89 -3.86 -1.15 1.29
CA LYS A 89 -3.10 -2.38 1.57
C LYS A 89 -3.79 -3.62 1.02
N LYS A 90 -5.11 -3.71 1.20
CA LYS A 90 -5.91 -4.83 0.68
C LYS A 90 -5.88 -4.88 -0.84
N ARG A 91 -6.03 -3.73 -1.52
CA ARG A 91 -5.91 -3.65 -2.98
C ARG A 91 -4.54 -4.08 -3.47
N ARG A 92 -3.46 -3.58 -2.86
CA ARG A 92 -2.08 -3.96 -3.20
C ARG A 92 -1.86 -5.47 -3.10
N ARG A 93 -2.33 -6.09 -2.00
CA ARG A 93 -2.23 -7.55 -1.80
C ARG A 93 -3.01 -8.34 -2.86
N LEU A 94 -4.21 -7.88 -3.20
CA LEU A 94 -5.03 -8.56 -4.21
C LEU A 94 -4.38 -8.51 -5.61
N GLN A 95 -3.85 -7.35 -5.99
CA GLN A 95 -3.15 -7.17 -7.26
C GLN A 95 -1.90 -8.06 -7.36
N GLN A 96 -1.10 -8.13 -6.28
CA GLN A 96 0.07 -9.02 -6.22
C GLN A 96 -0.30 -10.49 -6.43
N ASN A 97 -1.40 -10.95 -5.84
CA ASN A 97 -1.87 -12.33 -6.03
C ASN A 97 -2.35 -12.58 -7.47
N LEU A 98 -3.01 -11.59 -8.09
CA LEU A 98 -3.55 -11.72 -9.44
C LEU A 98 -2.43 -11.75 -10.50
N MET A 99 -1.46 -10.84 -10.41
CA MET A 99 -0.31 -10.80 -11.33
C MET A 99 0.65 -11.99 -11.11
N GLY A 100 0.82 -12.46 -9.87
CA GLY A 100 1.62 -13.65 -9.57
C GLY A 100 1.02 -14.97 -10.06
N SER A 101 -0.29 -15.01 -10.35
CA SER A 101 -0.97 -16.22 -10.86
C SER A 101 -0.91 -16.36 -12.38
N ALA A 102 -0.65 -15.28 -13.12
CA ALA A 102 -0.53 -15.31 -14.58
C ALA A 102 0.83 -15.89 -15.06
N ALA A 103 1.86 -15.89 -14.20
CA ALA A 103 3.21 -16.31 -14.57
C ALA A 103 3.47 -17.84 -14.48
N ASN A 104 2.56 -18.65 -13.94
CA ASN A 104 2.85 -20.05 -13.59
C ASN A 104 2.13 -21.12 -14.44
N ASN A 105 1.49 -20.75 -15.54
CA ASN A 105 0.64 -21.67 -16.32
C ASN A 105 1.18 -22.06 -17.71
N ASN A 106 2.46 -21.80 -18.01
CA ASN A 106 3.00 -21.91 -19.38
C ASN A 106 4.08 -22.99 -19.57
N ASN A 107 4.08 -24.07 -18.79
CA ASN A 107 5.19 -25.04 -18.81
C ASN A 107 4.78 -26.51 -18.88
N ASN A 108 3.72 -26.87 -19.62
CA ASN A 108 3.35 -28.28 -19.77
C ASN A 108 2.68 -28.66 -21.09
N ASN A 109 3.24 -28.25 -22.23
CA ASN A 109 2.83 -28.84 -23.49
C ASN A 109 3.93 -28.81 -24.55
N GLN A 110 4.80 -29.83 -24.57
CA GLN A 110 5.53 -30.23 -25.77
C GLN A 110 6.21 -31.60 -25.59
N GLN A 111 6.09 -32.43 -26.63
CA GLN A 111 6.81 -33.69 -26.94
C GLN A 111 6.13 -35.01 -26.52
N GLN A 112 5.13 -35.42 -27.32
CA GLN A 112 5.06 -36.79 -27.84
C GLN A 112 4.69 -36.69 -29.33
N GLU A 113 5.70 -36.63 -30.20
CA GLU A 113 5.56 -36.93 -31.62
C GLU A 113 6.23 -38.27 -31.92
N GLU A 114 5.64 -38.96 -32.89
CA GLU A 114 5.70 -40.37 -33.23
C GLU A 114 7.07 -40.83 -33.76
N GLU A 115 7.41 -42.10 -33.52
CA GLU A 115 8.33 -42.84 -34.40
C GLU A 115 7.64 -44.15 -34.83
N ILE A 116 7.07 -44.12 -36.04
CA ILE A 116 6.65 -45.30 -36.79
C ILE A 116 7.81 -45.63 -37.74
N ILE A 117 8.42 -46.81 -37.60
CA ILE A 117 9.26 -47.40 -38.65
C ILE A 117 8.84 -48.86 -38.84
N ASP A 118 8.23 -49.13 -39.99
CA ASP A 118 8.07 -50.44 -40.61
C ASP A 118 9.43 -50.96 -41.11
N VAL A 119 9.81 -52.21 -40.78
CA VAL A 119 10.44 -53.22 -41.67
C VAL A 119 10.16 -54.63 -41.12
#